data_AF-E3NLE4-F1
#
_entry.id   AF-E3NLE4-F1
#
_cell.length_a   1.000
_cell.length_b   1.000
_cell.length_c   1.000
_cell.angle_alpha   90.00
_cell.angle_beta   90.00
_cell.angle_gamma   90.00
#
_symmetry.space_group_name_H-M   'P 1'
#
loop_
_entity.id
_entity.type
_entity.pdbx_description
1 polymer ?
#
loop_
_entity_poly.entity_id
_entity_poly.type
_entity_poly.pdbx_seq_one_letter_code
_entity_poly.pdbx_strand_id
1 'polypeptide(L)'
;MNFNVNMTDNKKSKKCPERSYHCRLLSKMHFLDMDPSCALCFRFESREQFDHDMRQLNLSQFIDIDQGEEHGMKRVRDPLFSVVYGERRRIPSYEREVSESDLQQADKHGFEML
;
A
#
# COMPACT_ATOMS: atom_id res chain seq x y z
N MET A 1 -3.31 0.68 -65.83
CA MET A 1 -3.20 0.69 -64.36
C MET A 1 -2.30 1.85 -63.97
N ASN A 2 -2.87 2.94 -63.46
CA ASN A 2 -2.08 4.06 -62.92
C ASN A 2 -2.55 4.31 -61.47
N PHE A 3 -1.81 3.76 -60.52
CA PHE A 3 -1.90 4.12 -59.11
C PHE A 3 -1.12 5.42 -58.93
N ASN A 4 -1.82 6.55 -58.86
CA ASN A 4 -1.22 7.80 -58.42
C ASN A 4 -1.54 8.01 -56.94
N VAL A 5 -0.57 7.61 -56.13
CA VAL A 5 -0.40 8.02 -54.73
C VAL A 5 -0.18 9.53 -54.73
N ASN A 6 -0.99 10.27 -54.00
CA ASN A 6 -0.60 11.52 -53.31
C ASN A 6 -1.78 12.01 -52.44
N MET A 7 -1.93 11.42 -51.26
CA MET A 7 -2.48 12.14 -50.11
C MET A 7 -1.34 12.34 -49.13
N THR A 8 -0.76 13.54 -49.18
CA THR A 8 0.19 14.05 -48.21
C THR A 8 -0.56 14.33 -46.91
N ASP A 9 -0.69 13.29 -46.09
CA ASP A 9 -1.26 13.36 -44.75
C ASP A 9 -0.25 14.02 -43.79
N ASN A 10 -0.09 15.35 -43.94
CA ASN A 10 0.70 16.17 -43.03
C ASN A 10 -0.09 16.35 -41.71
N LYS A 11 -0.14 15.29 -40.90
CA LYS A 11 -0.64 15.33 -39.51
C LYS A 11 0.34 16.15 -38.67
N LYS A 12 0.23 17.48 -38.72
CA LYS A 12 0.85 18.36 -37.73
C LYS A 12 0.30 17.97 -36.36
N SER A 13 1.16 17.49 -35.46
CA SER A 13 0.77 17.22 -34.08
C SER A 13 0.22 18.52 -33.48
N LYS A 14 -1.07 18.51 -33.10
CA LYS A 14 -1.67 19.64 -32.42
C LYS A 14 -0.97 19.77 -31.06
N LYS A 15 -0.03 20.71 -30.93
CA LYS A 15 0.59 21.05 -29.65
C LYS A 15 -0.50 21.54 -28.72
N CYS A 16 -0.75 20.81 -27.64
CA CYS A 16 -1.67 21.25 -26.60
C CYS A 16 -1.04 22.49 -25.93
N PRO A 17 -1.75 23.64 -25.81
CA PRO A 17 -1.18 24.83 -25.21
C PRO A 17 -0.83 24.55 -23.74
N GLU A 18 0.40 24.84 -23.31
CA GLU A 18 0.88 24.56 -21.93
C GLU A 18 -0.06 25.08 -20.84
N ARG A 19 -0.79 26.16 -21.12
CA ARG A 19 -1.80 26.75 -20.24
C ARG A 19 -2.96 25.81 -19.87
N SER A 20 -3.24 24.76 -20.65
CA SER A 20 -4.32 23.81 -20.36
C SER A 20 -3.99 22.81 -19.26
N TYR A 21 -2.73 22.68 -18.84
CA TYR A 21 -2.31 21.79 -17.75
C TYR A 21 -2.42 22.42 -16.36
N HIS A 22 -2.79 23.70 -16.28
CA HIS A 22 -2.88 24.44 -15.02
C HIS A 22 -4.33 24.72 -14.66
N CYS A 23 -4.83 24.10 -13.59
CA CYS A 23 -6.11 24.48 -13.00
C CYS A 23 -5.97 25.83 -12.26
N ARG A 24 -6.89 26.77 -12.52
CA ARG A 24 -6.92 28.09 -11.85
C ARG A 24 -7.87 28.16 -10.66
N LEU A 25 -8.62 27.09 -10.43
CA LEU A 25 -9.67 27.02 -9.42
C LEU A 25 -9.32 25.95 -8.39
N LEU A 26 -9.67 26.21 -7.13
CA LEU A 26 -9.54 25.24 -6.04
C LEU A 26 -10.92 24.62 -5.79
N SER A 27 -11.05 23.32 -6.05
CA SER A 27 -12.25 22.56 -5.69
C SER A 27 -12.12 22.02 -4.26
N LYS A 28 -13.24 22.01 -3.52
CA LYS A 28 -13.31 21.48 -2.15
C LYS A 28 -14.47 20.50 -2.05
N MET A 29 -14.29 19.48 -1.23
CA MET A 29 -15.29 18.46 -0.92
C MET A 29 -15.25 18.22 0.58
N HIS A 30 -16.40 17.90 1.20
CA HIS A 30 -16.43 17.52 2.60
C HIS A 30 -15.80 16.14 2.78
N PHE A 31 -15.11 15.91 3.90
CA PHE A 31 -14.34 14.67 4.11
C PHE A 31 -15.21 13.41 4.04
N LEU A 32 -16.43 13.47 4.61
CA LEU A 32 -17.36 12.34 4.61
C LEU A 32 -17.97 12.02 3.24
N ASP A 33 -17.77 12.90 2.25
CA ASP A 33 -18.25 12.68 0.88
C ASP A 33 -17.16 12.03 0.00
N MET A 34 -15.96 11.80 0.55
CA MET A 34 -14.86 11.15 -0.17
C MET A 34 -15.13 9.67 -0.37
N ASP A 35 -14.87 9.16 -1.57
CA ASP A 35 -14.87 7.71 -1.80
C ASP A 35 -13.81 7.05 -0.89
N PRO A 36 -14.20 6.08 -0.04
CA PRO A 36 -13.27 5.40 0.84
C PRO A 36 -12.19 4.62 0.08
N SER A 37 -12.44 4.23 -1.17
CA SER A 37 -11.46 3.64 -2.07
C SER A 37 -10.52 4.72 -2.61
N CYS A 38 -9.44 4.96 -1.89
CA CYS A 38 -8.44 5.95 -2.27
C CYS A 38 -7.01 5.39 -2.16
N ALA A 39 -6.08 6.07 -2.82
CA ALA A 39 -4.65 5.81 -2.71
C ALA A 39 -3.96 7.00 -2.06
N LEU A 40 -3.09 6.72 -1.09
CA LEU A 40 -2.22 7.72 -0.47
C LEU A 40 -0.83 7.58 -1.07
N CYS A 41 -0.24 8.71 -1.44
CA CYS A 41 1.09 8.78 -2.02
C CYS A 41 1.97 9.67 -1.15
N PHE A 42 3.13 9.15 -0.77
CA PHE A 42 4.16 9.90 -0.10
C PHE A 42 5.37 9.97 -1.03
N ARG A 43 5.95 11.16 -1.17
CA ARG A 43 7.18 11.37 -1.93
C ARG A 43 8.27 11.82 -0.98
N PHE A 44 9.34 11.03 -0.92
CA PHE A 44 10.52 11.32 -0.13
C PHE A 44 11.69 11.62 -1.07
N GLU A 45 12.44 12.66 -0.76
CA GLU A 45 13.62 13.07 -1.53
C GLU A 45 14.88 12.37 -1.03
N SER A 46 14.87 11.88 0.21
CA SER A 46 15.98 11.14 0.79
C SER A 46 15.49 10.03 1.74
N ARG A 47 16.41 9.13 2.09
CA ARG A 47 16.13 8.05 3.03
C ARG A 47 15.91 8.59 4.45
N GLU A 48 16.67 9.61 4.82
CA GLU A 48 16.59 10.25 6.13
C GLU A 48 15.23 10.92 6.33
N GLN A 49 14.71 11.56 5.27
CA GLN A 49 13.36 12.13 5.27
C GLN A 49 12.31 11.03 5.48
N PHE A 50 12.41 9.94 4.72
CA PHE A 50 11.53 8.79 4.88
C PHE A 50 11.52 8.26 6.32
N ASP A 51 12.69 8.00 6.90
CA ASP A 51 12.80 7.44 8.25
C ASP A 51 12.30 8.45 9.32
N HIS A 52 12.50 9.75 9.11
CA HIS A 52 11.94 10.79 9.98
C HIS A 52 10.41 10.82 9.93
N ASP A 53 9.84 10.89 8.73
CA ASP A 53 8.39 11.03 8.53
C ASP A 53 7.64 9.78 8.99
N MET A 54 8.15 8.58 8.70
CA MET A 54 7.55 7.33 9.20
C MET A 54 7.50 7.29 10.73
N ARG A 55 8.58 7.71 11.41
CA ARG A 55 8.59 7.81 12.87
C ARG A 55 7.55 8.81 13.38
N GLN A 56 7.40 9.97 12.75
CA GLN A 56 6.39 10.96 13.13
C GLN A 56 4.97 10.42 12.97
N LEU A 57 4.67 9.76 11.84
CA LEU A 57 3.35 9.14 11.60
C LEU A 57 3.02 8.04 12.60
N ASN A 58 4.03 7.29 13.06
CA ASN A 58 3.84 6.27 14.08
C ASN A 58 3.61 6.89 15.47
N LEU A 59 4.37 7.93 15.84
CA LEU A 59 4.17 8.68 17.08
C LEU A 59 2.78 9.32 17.14
N SER A 60 2.27 9.81 16.00
CA SER A 60 0.92 10.36 15.90
C SER A 60 -0.18 9.30 15.83
N GLN A 61 0.16 8.01 15.97
CA GLN A 61 -0.78 6.89 15.90
C GLN A 61 -1.54 6.81 14.57
N PHE A 62 -0.96 7.33 13.47
CA PHE A 62 -1.58 7.28 12.15
C PHE A 62 -1.24 5.98 11.43
N ILE A 63 -0.03 5.48 11.64
CA ILE A 63 0.48 4.22 11.07
C ILE A 63 1.08 3.36 12.16
N ASP A 64 1.08 2.05 11.95
CA ASP A 64 1.69 1.09 12.85
C ASP A 64 3.02 0.61 12.27
N ILE A 65 4.13 0.77 13.01
CA ILE A 65 5.43 0.27 12.61
C ILE A 65 5.75 -0.98 13.43
N ASP A 66 5.83 -2.13 12.75
CA ASP A 66 6.24 -3.38 13.37
C ASP A 66 7.77 -3.48 13.35
N GLN A 67 8.39 -3.32 14.53
CA GLN A 67 9.84 -3.47 14.74
C GLN A 67 10.23 -4.87 15.24
N GLY A 68 9.31 -5.85 15.21
CA GLY A 68 9.56 -7.20 15.68
C GLY A 68 9.39 -7.39 17.18
N GLU A 69 9.44 -8.66 17.62
CA GLU A 69 9.05 -9.11 18.96
C GLU A 69 9.96 -8.57 20.08
N GLU A 70 11.21 -8.20 19.76
CA GLU A 70 12.16 -7.71 20.78
C GLU A 70 11.84 -6.31 21.30
N HIS A 71 11.01 -5.51 20.60
CA HIS A 71 10.87 -4.09 20.91
C HIS A 71 9.63 -3.71 21.72
N GLY A 72 8.75 -4.67 22.06
CA GLY A 72 7.64 -4.46 23.01
C GLY A 72 6.74 -3.24 22.71
N MET A 73 6.75 -2.71 21.49
CA MET A 73 6.08 -1.45 21.19
C MET A 73 4.57 -1.64 21.16
N LYS A 74 3.88 -0.70 21.80
CA LYS A 74 2.42 -0.60 21.81
C LYS A 74 1.92 -0.46 20.36
N ARG A 75 1.19 -1.46 19.88
CA ARG A 75 0.51 -1.43 18.57
C ARG A 75 -0.46 -0.26 18.52
N VAL A 76 -0.50 0.42 17.38
CA VAL A 76 -1.49 1.47 17.13
C VAL A 76 -2.87 0.83 16.96
N ARG A 77 -3.88 1.38 17.64
CA ARG A 77 -5.27 0.94 17.50
C ARG A 77 -5.85 1.56 16.23
N ASP A 78 -6.27 0.72 15.29
CA ASP A 78 -6.87 1.09 14.00
C ASP A 78 -5.97 2.01 13.13
N PRO A 79 -4.74 1.58 12.77
CA PRO A 79 -3.86 2.37 11.91
C PRO A 79 -4.40 2.43 10.49
N LEU A 80 -4.06 3.50 9.76
CA LEU A 80 -4.43 3.60 8.34
C LEU A 80 -3.69 2.59 7.47
N PHE A 81 -2.43 2.31 7.82
CA PHE A 81 -1.64 1.21 7.26
C PHE A 81 -0.51 0.81 8.21
N SER A 82 0.05 -0.38 7.99
CA SER A 82 1.19 -0.89 8.74
C SER A 82 2.45 -0.94 7.88
N VAL A 83 3.60 -0.65 8.50
CA VAL A 83 4.93 -0.71 7.90
C VAL A 83 5.74 -1.76 8.65
N VAL A 84 6.34 -2.69 7.91
CA VAL A 84 7.19 -3.75 8.46
C VAL A 84 8.60 -3.54 7.93
N TYR A 85 9.57 -3.39 8.83
CA TYR A 85 10.98 -3.34 8.47
C TYR A 85 11.58 -4.75 8.49
N GLY A 86 11.98 -5.28 7.33
CA GLY A 86 12.62 -6.59 7.21
C GLY A 86 12.12 -7.39 6.02
N GLU A 87 12.65 -8.62 5.88
CA GLU A 87 12.11 -9.59 4.94
C GLU A 87 10.64 -9.84 5.31
N ARG A 88 9.73 -9.78 4.34
CA ARG A 88 8.31 -10.08 4.58
C ARG A 88 8.26 -11.38 5.36
N ARG A 89 7.73 -11.35 6.60
CA ARG A 89 7.39 -12.59 7.31
C ARG A 89 6.66 -13.43 6.29
N ARG A 90 7.22 -14.61 5.96
CA ARG A 90 6.58 -15.54 5.03
C ARG A 90 5.12 -15.62 5.45
N ILE A 91 4.22 -15.56 4.47
CA ILE A 91 2.81 -15.89 4.72
C ILE A 91 2.86 -17.13 5.62
N PRO A 92 2.23 -17.13 6.81
CA PRO A 92 2.19 -18.34 7.61
C PRO A 92 1.62 -19.39 6.67
N SER A 93 2.45 -20.34 6.24
CA SER A 93 1.93 -21.56 5.64
C SER A 93 1.01 -22.09 6.72
N TYR A 94 -0.26 -22.18 6.41
CA TYR A 94 -1.27 -22.81 7.26
C TYR A 94 -0.95 -24.29 7.51
N GLU A 95 0.15 -24.82 6.96
CA GLU A 95 0.89 -25.97 7.47
C GLU A 95 1.51 -25.64 8.83
N ARG A 96 0.66 -25.45 9.83
CA ARG A 96 1.07 -25.54 11.22
C ARG A 96 1.38 -27.02 11.45
N GLU A 97 2.66 -27.39 11.47
CA GLU A 97 3.06 -28.72 11.94
C GLU A 97 2.42 -28.94 13.31
N VAL A 98 1.45 -29.85 13.39
CA VAL A 98 0.75 -30.16 14.63
C VAL A 98 1.77 -30.82 15.55
N SER A 99 2.01 -30.21 16.71
CA SER A 99 2.94 -30.78 17.68
C SER A 99 2.42 -32.14 18.18
N GLU A 100 3.31 -33.07 18.52
CA GLU A 100 2.90 -34.37 19.08
C GLU A 100 2.03 -34.22 20.33
N SER A 101 2.22 -33.15 21.12
CA SER A 101 1.38 -32.83 22.27
C SER A 101 -0.05 -32.47 21.88
N ASP A 102 -0.24 -31.73 20.77
CA ASP A 102 -1.57 -31.33 20.30
C ASP A 102 -2.32 -32.53 19.71
N LEU A 103 -1.62 -33.43 19.02
CA LEU A 103 -2.16 -34.71 18.54
C LEU A 103 -2.65 -35.59 19.70
N GLN A 104 -1.82 -35.77 20.74
CA GLN A 104 -2.19 -36.57 21.90
C GLN A 104 -3.39 -36.00 22.65
N GLN A 105 -3.51 -34.68 22.70
CA GLN A 105 -4.66 -34.02 23.34
C GLN A 105 -5.94 -34.16 22.49
N ALA A 106 -5.84 -34.04 21.17
CA ALA A 106 -6.96 -34.24 20.26
C ALA A 106 -7.49 -35.69 20.33
N ASP A 107 -6.60 -36.69 20.29
CA ASP A 107 -6.94 -38.11 20.42
C ASP A 107 -7.64 -38.42 21.75
N LYS A 108 -7.12 -37.87 22.85
CA LYS A 108 -7.69 -38.06 24.19
C LYS A 108 -9.12 -37.53 24.30
N HIS A 109 -9.46 -36.51 23.51
CA HIS A 109 -10.78 -35.87 23.51
C HIS A 109 -11.63 -36.24 22.30
N GLY A 110 -11.15 -37.14 21.43
CA GLY A 110 -11.88 -37.67 20.27
C GLY A 110 -12.03 -36.70 19.11
N PHE A 111 -11.10 -35.76 18.94
CA PHE A 111 -11.06 -34.82 17.82
C PHE A 111 -10.01 -35.25 16.78
N GLU A 112 -10.35 -35.12 15.49
CA GLU A 112 -9.41 -35.31 14.37
C GLU A 112 -8.86 -33.95 13.95
N MET A 113 -7.54 -33.82 13.88
CA MET A 113 -6.85 -32.60 13.45
C MET A 113 -6.63 -32.68 11.93
N LEU A 114 -7.25 -31.78 11.16
CA LEU A 114 -7.11 -31.66 9.69
C LEU A 114 -5.98 -30.71 9.30
#